data_AF-A0A7Y5HYZ3-F1
#
_entry.id   AF-A0A7Y5HYZ3-F1
#
_cell.length_a   1.000
_cell.length_b   1.000
_cell.length_c   1.000
_cell.angle_alpha   90.00
_cell.angle_beta   90.00
_cell.angle_gamma   90.00
#
_symmetry.space_group_name_H-M   'P 1'
#
loop_
_entity.id
_entity.type
_entity.pdbx_description
1 polymer ?
#
loop_
_entity_poly.entity_id
_entity_poly.type
_entity_poly.pdbx_seq_one_letter_code
_entity_poly.pdbx_strand_id
1 'polypeptide(L)'
;GLSGHIEGDAGALLAGMEGQVPAGEPLIIPCDRLIRIDFSAAGSVLNWAAEQQAHGRVVQFQNLHRLVAVFFNVVGVNEHAWVVPRKN
;
A
#
# COMPACT_ATOMS: atom_id res chain seq x y z
N GLY A 1 0.01 6.95 6.86
CA GLY A 1 0.96 6.29 5.95
C GLY A 1 1.60 5.10 6.63
N LEU A 2 2.16 4.17 5.86
CA LEU A 2 2.83 2.98 6.38
C LEU A 2 4.21 3.34 6.93
N SER A 3 4.58 2.75 8.07
CA SER A 3 5.84 3.08 8.75
C SER A 3 6.39 1.93 9.58
N GLY A 4 7.71 1.90 9.76
CA GLY A 4 8.40 0.93 10.60
C GLY A 4 8.47 -0.46 9.94
N HIS A 5 8.29 -1.49 10.76
CA HIS A 5 8.22 -2.88 10.33
C HIS A 5 6.75 -3.31 10.43
N ILE A 6 6.20 -3.84 9.34
CA ILE A 6 4.83 -4.35 9.31
C ILE A 6 4.89 -5.86 9.10
N GLU A 7 4.33 -6.60 10.04
CA GLU A 7 4.32 -8.06 10.06
C GLU A 7 2.89 -8.54 10.34
N GLY A 8 2.49 -9.67 9.77
CA GLY A 8 1.14 -10.21 9.95
C GLY A 8 0.09 -9.48 9.11
N ASP A 9 -1.03 -9.06 9.72
CA ASP A 9 -2.13 -8.42 8.98
C ASP A 9 -1.99 -6.89 8.94
N ALA A 10 -2.00 -6.32 7.73
CA ALA A 10 -1.98 -4.87 7.50
C ALA A 10 -3.39 -4.26 7.28
N GLY A 11 -4.44 -5.07 7.18
CA GLY A 11 -5.79 -4.64 6.80
C GLY A 11 -6.37 -3.56 7.73
N ALA A 12 -6.27 -3.76 9.05
CA ALA A 12 -6.77 -2.79 10.02
C ALA A 12 -6.08 -1.41 9.92
N LEU A 13 -4.77 -1.41 9.64
CA LEU A 13 -4.00 -0.18 9.45
C LEU A 13 -4.44 0.57 8.19
N LEU A 14 -4.70 -0.16 7.11
CA LEU A 14 -5.16 0.41 5.83
C LEU A 14 -6.60 0.92 5.90
N ALA A 15 -7.51 0.16 6.52
CA ALA A 15 -8.90 0.56 6.72
C ALA A 15 -9.03 1.88 7.49
N GLY A 16 -8.18 2.07 8.51
CA GLY A 16 -8.12 3.32 9.26
C GLY A 16 -7.69 4.52 8.41
N MET A 17 -6.83 4.32 7.41
CA MET A 17 -6.43 5.38 6.47
C MET A 17 -7.49 5.64 5.40
N GLU A 18 -8.12 4.57 4.91
CA GLU A 18 -9.21 4.67 3.95
C GLU A 18 -10.38 5.51 4.45
N GLY A 19 -10.81 5.29 5.70
CA GLY A 19 -11.96 5.98 6.28
C GLY A 19 -11.76 7.49 6.46
N GLN A 20 -10.53 7.98 6.29
CA GLN A 20 -10.18 9.39 6.37
C GLN A 20 -10.22 10.11 5.02
N VAL A 21 -10.33 9.36 3.91
CA VAL A 21 -10.30 9.91 2.55
C VAL A 21 -11.71 9.91 1.95
N PRO A 22 -12.24 11.07 1.51
CA PRO A 22 -13.55 11.16 0.88
C PRO A 22 -13.73 10.22 -0.32
N ALA A 23 -14.99 9.86 -0.58
CA ALA A 23 -15.34 9.10 -1.78
C ALA A 23 -15.00 9.90 -3.05
N GLY A 24 -14.44 9.23 -4.06
CA GLY A 24 -14.03 9.84 -5.33
C GLY A 24 -12.61 10.42 -5.33
N GLU A 25 -11.95 10.53 -4.17
CA GLU A 25 -10.55 10.93 -4.10
C GLU A 25 -9.59 9.72 -4.11
N PRO A 26 -8.39 9.86 -4.72
CA PRO A 26 -7.40 8.81 -4.71
C PRO A 26 -6.86 8.56 -3.30
N LEU A 27 -6.64 7.29 -2.98
CA LEU A 27 -6.00 6.87 -1.73
C LEU A 27 -4.48 6.98 -1.88
N ILE A 28 -3.92 8.07 -1.36
CA ILE A 28 -2.49 8.26 -1.30
C ILE A 28 -1.97 7.74 0.05
N ILE A 29 -1.12 6.72 0.00
CA ILE A 29 -0.52 6.07 1.16
C ILE A 29 0.98 6.40 1.21
N PRO A 30 1.40 7.37 2.05
CA PRO A 30 2.81 7.68 2.25
C PRO A 30 3.54 6.50 2.88
N CYS A 31 4.67 6.10 2.31
CA CYS A 31 5.51 4.99 2.77
C CYS A 31 6.94 5.42 3.09
N ASP A 32 7.17 6.72 3.29
CA ASP A 32 8.48 7.34 3.53
C ASP A 32 9.24 6.72 4.70
N ARG A 33 8.49 6.23 5.68
CA ARG A 33 9.01 5.64 6.92
C ARG A 33 8.85 4.12 6.96
N LEU A 34 8.38 3.48 5.89
CA LEU A 34 8.25 2.03 5.82
C LEU A 34 9.64 1.41 5.61
N ILE A 35 10.08 0.60 6.56
CA ILE A 35 11.41 -0.02 6.58
C ILE A 35 11.32 -1.43 6.00
N ARG A 36 10.36 -2.22 6.47
CA ARG A 36 10.16 -3.62 6.07
C ARG A 36 8.69 -4.00 6.13
N ILE A 37 8.33 -4.96 5.30
CA ILE A 37 7.04 -5.64 5.32
C ILE A 37 7.26 -7.12 5.01
N ASP A 38 6.52 -8.02 5.67
CA ASP A 38 6.55 -9.45 5.41
C ASP A 38 5.54 -9.87 4.33
N PHE A 39 5.52 -11.16 3.97
CA PHE A 39 4.60 -11.70 2.96
C PHE A 39 3.13 -11.66 3.40
N SER A 40 2.86 -11.88 4.68
CA SER A 40 1.49 -11.85 5.21
C SER A 40 0.91 -10.44 5.02
N ALA A 41 1.67 -9.43 5.44
CA ALA A 41 1.25 -8.04 5.38
C ALA A 41 1.17 -7.55 3.94
N ALA A 42 2.10 -7.97 3.08
CA ALA A 42 2.02 -7.67 1.64
C ALA A 42 0.78 -8.31 0.98
N GLY A 43 0.40 -9.52 1.40
CA GLY A 43 -0.85 -10.17 0.98
C GLY A 43 -2.09 -9.39 1.42
N SER A 44 -2.14 -8.92 2.66
CA SER A 44 -3.20 -8.02 3.13
C SER A 44 -3.25 -6.71 2.32
N VAL A 45 -2.09 -6.10 2.03
CA VAL A 45 -1.99 -4.89 1.19
C VAL A 45 -2.53 -5.14 -0.22
N LEU A 46 -2.18 -6.28 -0.83
CA LEU A 46 -2.66 -6.68 -2.15
C LEU A 46 -4.19 -6.80 -2.17
N ASN A 47 -4.75 -7.57 -1.23
CA ASN A 47 -6.19 -7.82 -1.16
C ASN A 47 -6.96 -6.51 -0.95
N TRP A 48 -6.47 -5.66 -0.04
CA TRP A 48 -7.07 -4.34 0.18
C TRP A 48 -6.97 -3.46 -1.07
N ALA A 49 -5.82 -3.41 -1.75
CA ALA A 49 -5.68 -2.62 -2.98
C ALA A 49 -6.64 -3.09 -4.08
N ALA A 50 -6.83 -4.40 -4.23
CA ALA A 50 -7.77 -5.00 -5.17
C ALA A 50 -9.22 -4.63 -4.84
N GLU A 51 -9.61 -4.67 -3.57
CA GLU A 51 -10.93 -4.23 -3.11
C GLU A 51 -11.18 -2.75 -3.44
N GLN A 52 -10.19 -1.88 -3.21
CA GLN A 52 -10.30 -0.46 -3.53
C GLN A 52 -10.42 -0.19 -5.04
N GLN A 53 -9.67 -0.94 -5.85
CA GLN A 53 -9.81 -0.89 -7.30
C GLN A 53 -11.20 -1.34 -7.75
N ALA A 54 -11.75 -2.40 -7.16
CA ALA A 54 -13.12 -2.86 -7.44
C ALA A 54 -14.18 -1.82 -7.07
N HIS A 55 -13.92 -1.01 -6.03
CA HIS A 55 -14.72 0.17 -5.68
C HIS A 55 -14.45 1.40 -6.56
N GLY A 56 -13.64 1.28 -7.62
CA GLY A 56 -13.32 2.36 -8.54
C GLY A 56 -12.37 3.41 -7.96
N ARG A 57 -11.71 3.12 -6.82
CA ARG A 57 -10.75 4.03 -6.18
C ARG A 57 -9.35 3.79 -6.72
N VAL A 58 -8.63 4.88 -6.98
CA VAL A 58 -7.22 4.83 -7.34
C VAL A 58 -6.39 4.78 -6.07
N VAL A 59 -5.52 3.78 -5.93
CA VAL A 59 -4.60 3.63 -4.79
C VAL A 59 -3.17 3.93 -5.22
N GLN A 60 -2.42 4.68 -4.41
CA GLN A 60 -1.01 4.96 -4.64
C GLN A 60 -0.18 4.79 -3.37
N PHE A 61 0.84 3.93 -3.43
CA PHE A 61 1.88 3.83 -2.40
C PHE A 61 3.05 4.71 -2.80
N GLN A 62 3.24 5.84 -2.09
CA GLN A 62 4.26 6.84 -2.45
C GLN A 62 5.52 6.74 -1.58
N ASN A 63 6.65 7.13 -2.16
CA ASN A 63 7.95 7.21 -1.51
C ASN A 63 8.44 5.88 -0.89
N LEU A 64 8.13 4.76 -1.55
CA LEU A 64 8.57 3.45 -1.12
C LEU A 64 10.09 3.31 -1.16
N HIS A 65 10.66 2.65 -0.14
CA HIS A 65 12.02 2.14 -0.24
C HIS A 65 12.10 1.16 -1.42
N ARG A 66 13.17 1.23 -2.23
CA ARG A 66 13.27 0.48 -3.50
C ARG A 66 13.06 -1.02 -3.34
N LEU A 67 13.63 -1.62 -2.30
CA LEU A 67 13.45 -3.05 -2.01
C LEU A 67 11.98 -3.40 -1.76
N VAL A 68 11.25 -2.56 -1.01
CA VAL A 68 9.83 -2.77 -0.72
C VAL A 68 8.99 -2.57 -1.99
N ALA A 69 9.35 -1.61 -2.85
CA ALA A 69 8.69 -1.44 -4.15
C ALA A 69 8.87 -2.66 -5.06
N VAL A 70 10.09 -3.22 -5.14
CA VAL A 70 10.34 -4.47 -5.87
C VAL A 70 9.52 -5.61 -5.27
N PHE A 71 9.47 -5.70 -3.94
CA PHE A 71 8.69 -6.71 -3.27
C PHE A 71 7.19 -6.59 -3.58
N PHE A 72 6.64 -5.38 -3.57
CA PHE A 72 5.26 -5.11 -3.96
C PHE A 72 4.97 -5.54 -5.40
N ASN A 73 5.92 -5.31 -6.32
CA ASN A 73 5.78 -5.78 -7.69
C ASN A 73 5.79 -7.31 -7.80
N VAL A 74 6.63 -8.00 -7.00
CA VAL A 74 6.69 -9.47 -6.99
C VAL A 74 5.41 -10.08 -6.43
N VAL A 75 4.81 -9.44 -5.42
CA VAL A 75 3.53 -9.89 -4.83
C VAL A 75 2.34 -9.58 -5.74
N GLY A 76 2.48 -8.67 -6.72
CA GLY A 76 1.41 -8.28 -7.66
C GLY A 76 0.62 -7.03 -7.23
N VAL A 77 1.07 -6.29 -6.21
CA VAL A 77 0.38 -5.08 -5.73
C VAL A 77 0.25 -4.02 -6.84
N ASN A 78 1.22 -3.98 -7.77
CA ASN A 78 1.22 -3.07 -8.90
C ASN A 78 0.10 -3.30 -9.93
N GLU A 79 -0.62 -4.43 -9.84
CA GLU A 79 -1.77 -4.72 -10.70
C GLU A 79 -3.02 -3.94 -10.26
N HIS A 80 -3.07 -3.57 -8.98
CA HIS A 80 -4.22 -2.91 -8.36
C HIS A 80 -3.92 -1.50 -7.83
N ALA A 81 -2.64 -1.14 -7.65
CA ALA A 81 -2.22 0.15 -7.12
C ALA A 81 -0.96 0.69 -7.81
N TRP A 82 -0.77 2.00 -7.74
CA TRP A 82 0.48 2.62 -8.15
C TRP A 82 1.55 2.40 -7.09
N VAL A 83 2.64 1.72 -7.47
CA VAL A 83 3.82 1.52 -6.61
C VAL A 83 4.87 2.57 -7.02
N VAL A 84 5.03 3.61 -6.21
CA VAL A 84 5.93 4.74 -6.51
C VAL A 84 7.15 4.72 -5.58
N PRO A 85 8.32 4.28 -6.05
CA PRO A 85 9.55 4.30 -5.28
C PRO A 85 10.00 5.74 -4.99
N ARG A 86 10.70 5.94 -3.87
CA ARG A 86 11.34 7.22 -3.54
C ARG A 86 12.37 7.62 -4.61
N LYS A 87 12.43 8.93 -4.91
CA LYS A 87 13.51 9.52 -5.73
C LYS A 87 14.79 9.59 -4.89
N ASN A 88 15.93 9.36 -5.55
CA ASN A 88 17.25 9.48 -4.94
C ASN A 88 17.63 10.94 -4.70
#